data_AF-A0A661CWG0-F1
#
_entry.id   AF-A0A661CWG0-F1
#
_cell.length_a   1.000
_cell.length_b   1.000
_cell.length_c   1.000
_cell.angle_alpha   90.00
_cell.angle_beta   90.00
_cell.angle_gamma   90.00
#
_symmetry.space_group_name_H-M   'P 1'
#
loop_
_entity.id
_entity.type
_entity.pdbx_description
1 polymer ?
#
loop_
_entity_poly.entity_id
_entity_poly.type
_entity_poly.pdbx_seq_one_letter_code
_entity_poly.pdbx_strand_id
1 'polypeptide(L)'
;MSIHEYVKSQEISLEDYPFYALIMAAMRQADDANLMRLQREFPEQWGELRERYNTPGGVFNDDELIWHERYYADKHRRNDDGS
;
A
#
# COMPACT_ATOMS: atom_id res chain seq x y z
N MET A 1 -22.33 -2.10 -10.25
CA MET A 1 -22.65 -0.87 -9.52
C MET A 1 -24.14 -0.85 -9.17
N SER A 2 -24.43 -1.13 -7.91
CA SER A 2 -25.74 -1.05 -7.27
C SER A 2 -25.77 0.10 -6.25
N ILE A 3 -26.96 0.48 -5.78
CA ILE A 3 -27.11 1.49 -4.73
C ILE A 3 -26.39 1.07 -3.43
N HIS A 4 -26.35 -0.23 -3.14
CA HIS A 4 -25.63 -0.76 -1.98
C HIS A 4 -24.11 -0.55 -2.11
N GLU A 5 -23.54 -0.86 -3.28
CA GLU A 5 -22.11 -0.63 -3.56
C GLU A 5 -21.75 0.85 -3.48
N TYR A 6 -22.64 1.73 -3.98
CA TYR A 6 -22.46 3.17 -3.89
C TYR A 6 -22.44 3.68 -2.43
N VAL A 7 -23.41 3.27 -1.60
CA VAL A 7 -23.43 3.64 -0.17
C VAL A 7 -22.18 3.13 0.54
N LYS A 8 -21.75 1.88 0.28
CA LYS A 8 -20.48 1.38 0.84
C LYS A 8 -19.26 2.17 0.37
N SER A 9 -19.24 2.64 -0.88
CA SER A 9 -18.14 3.50 -1.34
C SER A 9 -18.07 4.83 -0.57
N GLN A 10 -19.22 5.38 -0.16
CA GLN A 10 -19.25 6.57 0.70
C GLN A 10 -18.71 6.27 2.09
N GLU A 11 -19.11 5.16 2.70
CA GLU A 11 -18.57 4.73 4.00
C GLU A 11 -17.04 4.55 3.93
N ILE A 12 -16.52 3.85 2.91
CA ILE A 12 -15.08 3.66 2.72
C ILE A 12 -14.36 5.00 2.54
N SER A 13 -14.96 5.96 1.86
CA SER A 13 -14.36 7.28 1.66
C SER A 13 -14.28 8.14 2.93
N LEU A 14 -15.08 7.83 3.94
CA LEU A 14 -15.04 8.49 5.25
C LEU A 14 -13.92 7.93 6.14
N GLU A 15 -13.45 6.73 5.83
CA GLU A 15 -12.27 6.15 6.46
C GLU A 15 -11.00 6.74 5.81
N ASP A 16 -10.03 7.16 6.61
CA ASP A 16 -8.76 7.78 6.15
C ASP A 16 -7.76 6.72 5.64
N TYR A 17 -8.21 5.85 4.73
CA TYR A 17 -7.34 4.85 4.14
C TYR A 17 -6.39 5.47 3.11
N PRO A 18 -5.11 5.07 3.09
CA PRO A 18 -4.21 5.46 2.01
C PRO A 18 -4.76 5.00 0.66
N PHE A 19 -4.75 5.89 -0.34
CA PHE A 19 -5.32 5.60 -1.66
C PHE A 19 -4.78 4.30 -2.28
N TYR A 20 -3.46 4.08 -2.25
CA TYR A 20 -2.87 2.85 -2.80
C TYR A 20 -3.23 1.59 -2.01
N ALA A 21 -3.54 1.71 -0.70
CA ALA A 21 -4.08 0.58 0.06
C ALA A 21 -5.47 0.18 -0.48
N LEU A 22 -6.31 1.14 -0.87
CA LEU A 22 -7.61 0.88 -1.51
C LEU A 22 -7.45 0.21 -2.87
N ILE A 23 -6.47 0.64 -3.69
CA ILE A 23 -6.17 0.00 -4.98
C ILE A 23 -5.70 -1.44 -4.79
N MET A 24 -4.79 -1.69 -3.85
CA MET A 24 -4.33 -3.05 -3.53
C MET A 24 -5.48 -3.92 -2.99
N ALA A 25 -6.36 -3.37 -2.14
CA ALA A 25 -7.54 -4.06 -1.67
C ALA A 25 -8.52 -4.40 -2.82
N ALA A 26 -8.71 -3.47 -3.76
CA ALA A 26 -9.52 -3.69 -4.96
C ALA A 26 -8.93 -4.81 -5.83
N MET A 27 -7.62 -4.82 -6.06
CA MET A 27 -6.94 -5.91 -6.79
C MET A 27 -7.12 -7.28 -6.11
N ARG A 28 -7.14 -7.34 -4.78
CA ARG A 28 -7.38 -8.59 -4.05
C ARG A 28 -8.81 -9.14 -4.20
N GLN A 29 -9.78 -8.26 -4.38
CA GLN A 29 -11.21 -8.63 -4.46
C GLN A 29 -11.73 -8.73 -5.89
N ALA A 30 -11.00 -8.20 -6.87
CA ALA A 30 -11.42 -8.16 -8.26
C ALA A 30 -11.50 -9.57 -8.88
N ASP A 31 -12.49 -9.76 -9.75
CA ASP A 31 -12.48 -10.85 -10.73
C ASP A 31 -11.36 -10.68 -11.76
N ASP A 32 -11.10 -11.71 -12.58
CA ASP A 32 -10.02 -11.71 -13.56
C ASP A 32 -10.06 -10.52 -14.52
N ALA A 33 -11.25 -10.12 -14.97
CA ALA A 33 -11.40 -9.04 -15.95
C ALA A 33 -11.10 -7.66 -15.34
N ASN A 34 -11.58 -7.41 -14.12
CA ASN A 34 -11.32 -6.20 -13.37
C ASN A 34 -9.88 -6.15 -12.86
N LEU A 35 -9.32 -7.29 -12.47
CA LEU A 35 -7.92 -7.41 -12.07
C LEU A 35 -7.00 -7.07 -13.25
N MET A 36 -7.25 -7.60 -14.46
CA MET A 36 -6.49 -7.25 -15.65
C MET A 36 -6.49 -5.74 -15.95
N ARG A 37 -7.63 -5.06 -15.73
CA ARG A 37 -7.71 -3.59 -15.89
C ARG A 37 -6.87 -2.89 -14.83
N LEU A 38 -7.01 -3.27 -13.57
CA LEU A 38 -6.24 -2.68 -12.47
C LEU A 38 -4.74 -2.89 -12.64
N GLN A 39 -4.30 -4.07 -13.08
CA GLN A 39 -2.89 -4.36 -13.39
C GLN A 39 -2.34 -3.45 -14.49
N ARG A 40 -3.15 -3.13 -15.50
CA ARG A 40 -2.74 -2.27 -16.61
C ARG A 40 -2.61 -0.81 -16.18
N GLU A 41 -3.54 -0.31 -15.37
CA GLU A 41 -3.54 1.09 -14.94
C GLU A 41 -2.60 1.37 -13.75
N PHE A 42 -2.33 0.36 -12.91
CA PHE A 42 -1.48 0.45 -11.72
C PHE A 42 -0.41 -0.66 -11.69
N PRO A 43 0.49 -0.70 -12.70
CA PRO A 43 1.45 -1.80 -12.85
C PRO A 43 2.47 -1.87 -11.71
N GLU A 44 2.87 -0.72 -11.14
CA GLU A 44 3.79 -0.65 -10.01
C GLU A 44 3.17 -1.27 -8.74
N GLN A 45 1.92 -0.88 -8.43
CA GLN A 45 1.20 -1.41 -7.27
C GLN A 45 0.89 -2.89 -7.43
N TRP A 46 0.64 -3.37 -8.66
CA TRP A 46 0.53 -4.80 -8.91
C TRP A 46 1.83 -5.56 -8.65
N GLY A 47 2.96 -5.01 -9.11
CA GLY A 47 4.29 -5.57 -8.82
C GLY A 47 4.52 -5.72 -7.32
N GLU A 48 4.36 -4.61 -6.59
CA GLU A 48 4.50 -4.58 -5.13
C GLU A 48 3.52 -5.55 -4.44
N LEU A 49 2.24 -5.52 -4.83
CA LEU A 49 1.21 -6.40 -4.24
C LEU A 49 1.54 -7.88 -4.44
N ARG A 50 1.97 -8.25 -5.66
CA ARG A 50 2.31 -9.63 -6.01
C ARG A 50 3.53 -10.11 -5.25
N GLU A 51 4.56 -9.28 -5.17
CA GLU A 51 5.78 -9.62 -4.45
C GLU A 51 5.53 -9.74 -2.93
N ARG A 52 4.77 -8.80 -2.33
CA ARG A 52 4.36 -8.89 -0.92
C ARG A 52 3.48 -10.11 -0.64
N TYR A 53 2.52 -10.43 -1.51
CA TYR A 53 1.65 -11.60 -1.31
C TYR A 53 2.40 -12.93 -1.31
N ASN A 54 3.49 -13.02 -2.08
CA ASN A 54 4.30 -14.23 -2.20
C ASN A 54 5.42 -14.33 -1.15
N THR A 55 5.59 -13.31 -0.30
CA THR A 55 6.65 -13.27 0.72
C THR A 55 6.08 -13.55 2.12
N PRO A 56 6.71 -14.38 2.96
CA PRO A 56 6.26 -14.61 4.34
C PRO A 56 6.12 -13.29 5.11
N GLY A 57 4.90 -12.96 5.55
CA GLY A 57 4.62 -11.72 6.28
C GLY A 57 4.54 -10.44 5.42
N GLY A 58 4.75 -10.51 4.10
CA GLY A 58 4.61 -9.36 3.19
C GLY A 58 5.67 -8.26 3.34
N VAL A 59 6.81 -8.58 3.97
CA VAL A 59 7.93 -7.67 4.20
C VAL A 59 9.05 -7.98 3.21
N PHE A 60 9.52 -6.98 2.47
CA PHE A 60 10.75 -7.10 1.70
C PHE A 60 11.97 -6.92 2.61
N ASN A 61 13.07 -7.62 2.30
CA ASN A 61 14.34 -7.39 2.99
C ASN A 61 14.85 -5.94 2.84
N ASP A 62 14.46 -5.23 1.77
CA ASP A 62 14.83 -3.82 1.56
C ASP A 62 13.89 -2.81 2.24
N ASP A 63 12.67 -3.22 2.62
CA ASP A 63 11.80 -2.40 3.48
C ASP A 63 12.43 -2.25 4.87
N GLU A 64 13.09 -3.28 5.39
CA GLU A 64 13.86 -3.18 6.63
C GLU A 64 14.97 -2.13 6.51
N LEU A 65 15.62 -1.99 5.34
CA LEU A 65 16.69 -1.01 5.11
C LEU A 65 16.19 0.43 5.00
N ILE A 66 15.05 0.69 4.36
CA ILE A 66 14.46 2.05 4.28
C ILE A 66 14.01 2.53 5.66
N TRP A 67 13.41 1.65 6.47
CA TRP A 67 13.03 1.97 7.85
C TRP A 67 14.27 2.10 8.75
N HIS A 68 15.34 1.31 8.55
CA HIS A 68 16.61 1.48 9.27
C HIS A 68 17.26 2.84 8.92
N GLU A 69 17.49 3.13 7.65
CA GLU A 69 18.20 4.35 7.23
C GLU A 69 17.50 5.62 7.70
N ARG A 70 16.16 5.69 7.60
CA ARG A 70 15.39 6.83 8.13
C ARG A 70 15.43 6.92 9.66
N TYR A 71 15.29 5.80 10.36
CA TYR A 71 15.31 5.78 11.83
C TYR A 71 16.67 6.18 12.41
N TYR A 72 17.77 5.71 11.81
CA TYR A 72 19.12 6.09 12.26
C TYR A 72 19.52 7.50 11.80
N ALA A 73 19.10 7.96 10.62
CA ALA A 73 19.35 9.34 10.18
C ALA A 73 18.69 10.39 11.10
N ASP A 74 17.46 10.12 11.56
CA ASP A 74 16.76 11.00 12.52
C ASP A 74 17.38 10.96 13.92
N LYS A 75 17.86 9.79 14.36
CA LYS A 75 18.55 9.65 15.65
C LYS A 75 19.89 10.37 15.68
N HIS A 76 20.62 10.43 14.57
CA HIS A 76 21.88 11.17 14.47
C HIS A 76 21.66 12.68 14.35
N ARG A 77 20.59 13.15 13.70
CA ARG A 77 20.24 14.58 13.66
C ARG A 77 19.93 15.20 15.03
N ARG A 78 19.29 14.44 15.92
CA ARG A 78 18.91 14.89 17.28
C ARG A 78 20.07 14.94 18.30
N ASN A 79 21.27 14.53 17.90
CA ASN A 79 22.46 14.59 18.75
C ASN A 79 23.40 15.75 18.35
N ASP A 80 23.16 16.39 17.20
CA ASP A 80 23.98 17.50 16.68
C ASP A 80 23.35 18.89 16.97
N ASP A 81 22.08 18.92 17.39
CA ASP A 81 21.31 20.11 17.78
C ASP A 81 21.31 20.36 19.30
N GLY A 82 22.06 19.57 20.07
CA GLY A 82 22.17 19.64 21.53
C GLY A 82 23.60 19.68 22.06
N SER A 83 24.49 20.49 21.47
CA SER A 83 25.80 20.87 22.03
C SER A 83 25.87 22.36 22.35
#